data_AF-A0A8C3TW39-F1
#
_entry.id   AF-A0A8C3TW39-F1
#
_cell.length_a   1.000
_cell.length_b   1.000
_cell.length_c   1.000
_cell.angle_alpha   90.00
_cell.angle_beta   90.00
_cell.angle_gamma   90.00
#
_symmetry.space_group_name_H-M   'P 1'
#
loop_
_entity.id
_entity.type
_entity.pdbx_description
1 polymer ?
#
loop_
_entity_poly.entity_id
_entity_poly.type
_entity_poly.pdbx_seq_one_letter_code
_entity_poly.pdbx_strand_id
1 'polypeptide(L)'
;RGIFCLCILMLYLMMCFMQGLLNNQLINISEKALWIQHEMEYLLGLQEWQHAQCRGCFYLEEDGEIISHKYRLHLAQRSAVCVTIRPCSIPQAQRKSCHWLSVDTALFILKENETQENLQLVSFTELQNKEMFGWRGELGAGVYWLLPFTTGCRLRKVKTQISGEAQLVWRDEDGELALTKEFRAALLEIFETLDLDGNGLLSLEEYNFFELRTSGEKCDQEAWAVCKENFEMKKNELTRQGFLDLNLMEANDRDGDPWDLWVTLLSLGYNKTLEMTEACPFVIDISAERCKPRIKAISLEAGGSQLSRAVCSSVLSKGEAKVLDGSENIFIYTYRSGSRITSVIENKSENKVIIHVNNEQSKNCMNNRGLTVFAVEVAPKSMMVSQHVMALNEQEEWIYSCVHSLVC
;
A
#
# COMPACT_ATOMS: atom_id res chain seq x y z
N ARG A 1 48.82 7.20 41.37
CA ARG A 1 48.00 8.42 41.12
C ARG A 1 47.42 8.47 39.70
N GLY A 2 48.11 8.00 38.64
CA GLY A 2 47.56 7.99 37.27
C GLY A 2 46.42 6.98 36.99
N ILE A 3 46.45 5.79 37.59
CA ILE A 3 45.45 4.72 37.36
C ILE A 3 44.07 5.10 37.96
N PHE A 4 44.07 5.81 39.09
CA PHE A 4 42.84 6.23 39.76
C PHE A 4 42.07 7.30 38.97
N CYS A 5 42.77 8.18 38.23
CA CYS A 5 42.13 9.14 37.33
C CYS A 5 41.50 8.49 36.10
N LEU A 6 42.12 7.43 35.55
CA LEU A 6 41.59 6.75 34.36
C LEU A 6 40.29 6.00 34.66
N CYS A 7 40.19 5.35 35.83
CA CYS A 7 38.97 4.65 36.23
C CYS A 7 37.78 5.60 36.45
N ILE A 8 38.02 6.80 37.01
CA ILE A 8 36.98 7.81 37.22
C ILE A 8 36.52 8.39 35.88
N LEU A 9 37.44 8.64 34.94
CA LEU A 9 37.08 9.14 33.60
C LEU A 9 36.29 8.10 32.79
N MET A 10 36.64 6.81 32.88
CA MET A 10 35.86 5.73 32.25
C MET A 10 34.46 5.61 32.86
N LEU A 11 34.32 5.67 34.20
CA LEU A 11 33.02 5.64 34.86
C LEU A 11 32.14 6.82 34.43
N TYR A 12 32.72 8.03 34.29
CA TYR A 12 32.00 9.21 33.84
C TYR A 12 31.55 9.09 32.38
N LEU A 13 32.40 8.58 31.49
CA LEU A 13 32.06 8.32 30.08
C LEU A 13 30.99 7.23 29.95
N MET A 14 31.06 6.17 30.77
CA MET A 14 30.05 5.10 30.79
C MET A 14 28.71 5.62 31.31
N MET A 15 28.72 6.49 32.33
CA MET A 15 27.50 7.15 32.80
C MET A 15 26.90 8.08 31.74
N CYS A 16 27.71 8.89 31.06
CA CYS A 16 27.22 9.75 29.96
C CYS A 16 26.67 8.93 28.78
N PHE A 17 27.30 7.79 28.44
CA PHE A 17 26.84 6.90 27.38
C PHE A 17 25.53 6.19 27.76
N MET A 18 25.43 5.71 29.01
CA MET A 18 24.19 5.13 29.56
C MET A 18 23.08 6.18 29.65
N GLN A 19 23.39 7.43 30.01
CA GLN A 19 22.45 8.54 30.03
C GLN A 19 21.98 8.93 28.61
N GLY A 20 22.86 8.85 27.60
CA GLY A 20 22.52 9.04 26.19
C GLY A 20 21.64 7.92 25.63
N LEU A 21 21.91 6.66 26.00
CA LEU A 21 21.08 5.51 25.67
C LEU A 21 19.70 5.55 26.36
N LEU A 22 19.68 5.91 27.65
CA LEU A 22 18.45 6.13 28.41
C LEU A 22 17.65 7.31 27.85
N ASN A 23 18.27 8.41 27.44
CA ASN A 23 17.57 9.53 26.81
C ASN A 23 17.01 9.17 25.44
N ASN A 24 17.74 8.41 24.60
CA ASN A 24 17.21 7.93 23.32
C ASN A 24 16.07 6.91 23.50
N GLN A 25 16.13 6.05 24.52
CA GLN A 25 15.03 5.15 24.87
C GLN A 25 13.86 5.90 25.52
N LEU A 26 14.09 6.90 26.38
CA LEU A 26 13.06 7.72 27.02
C LEU A 26 12.35 8.63 26.02
N ILE A 27 13.02 9.15 25.00
CA ILE A 27 12.38 9.91 23.91
C ILE A 27 11.43 8.98 23.14
N ASN A 28 11.89 7.78 22.78
CA ASN A 28 11.10 6.77 22.05
C ASN A 28 9.92 6.21 22.89
N ILE A 29 10.11 6.07 24.21
CA ILE A 29 9.04 5.69 25.17
C ILE A 29 8.09 6.88 25.40
N SER A 30 8.57 8.13 25.43
CA SER A 30 7.72 9.31 25.60
C SER A 30 6.84 9.58 24.38
N GLU A 31 7.33 9.35 23.15
CA GLU A 31 6.53 9.49 21.93
C GLU A 31 5.48 8.37 21.81
N LYS A 32 5.82 7.13 22.18
CA LYS A 32 4.88 6.01 22.23
C LYS A 32 3.86 6.14 23.37
N ALA A 33 4.28 6.63 24.56
CA ALA A 33 3.40 6.81 25.71
C ALA A 33 2.49 8.04 25.57
N LEU A 34 2.96 9.14 24.94
CA LEU A 34 2.09 10.25 24.56
C LEU A 34 0.99 9.77 23.62
N TRP A 35 1.29 8.92 22.64
CA TRP A 35 0.29 8.43 21.69
C TRP A 35 -0.77 7.53 22.32
N ILE A 36 -0.42 6.59 23.20
CA ILE A 36 -1.41 5.70 23.85
C ILE A 36 -2.37 6.49 24.76
N GLN A 37 -1.87 7.51 25.45
CA GLN A 37 -2.70 8.39 26.28
C GLN A 37 -3.54 9.36 25.42
N HIS A 38 -3.00 9.80 24.28
CA HIS A 38 -3.72 10.60 23.29
C HIS A 38 -4.81 9.77 22.60
N GLU A 39 -4.59 8.49 22.29
CA GLU A 39 -5.50 7.60 21.53
C GLU A 39 -6.90 7.45 22.16
N MET A 40 -6.99 7.47 23.50
CA MET A 40 -8.28 7.47 24.20
C MET A 40 -8.99 8.84 24.16
N GLU A 41 -8.25 9.95 24.19
CA GLU A 41 -8.81 11.31 23.92
C GLU A 41 -9.07 11.54 22.41
N TYR A 42 -8.36 10.83 21.53
CA TYR A 42 -8.31 10.95 20.07
C TYR A 42 -9.57 10.41 19.38
N LEU A 43 -10.09 9.26 19.84
CA LEU A 43 -11.36 8.72 19.33
C LEU A 43 -12.57 9.50 19.85
N LEU A 44 -12.46 10.10 21.03
CA LEU A 44 -13.52 10.94 21.62
C LEU A 44 -13.65 12.30 20.92
N GLY A 45 -12.53 12.92 20.50
CA GLY A 45 -12.54 14.21 19.80
C GLY A 45 -12.87 14.15 18.31
N LEU A 46 -12.72 12.99 17.67
CA LEU A 46 -13.05 12.81 16.24
C LEU A 46 -14.54 12.55 15.97
N GLN A 47 -15.34 12.21 16.99
CA GLN A 47 -16.78 11.93 16.79
C GLN A 47 -17.57 13.10 16.20
N GLU A 48 -17.14 14.34 16.43
CA GLU A 48 -17.79 15.54 15.90
C GLU A 48 -17.28 15.92 14.50
N TRP A 49 -16.19 15.33 14.04
CA TRP A 49 -15.61 15.65 12.74
C TRP A 49 -16.44 15.06 11.62
N GLN A 50 -16.36 15.66 10.44
CA GLN A 50 -17.03 15.12 9.26
C GLN A 50 -16.16 14.02 8.64
N HIS A 51 -16.76 12.89 8.31
CA HIS A 51 -16.05 11.71 7.82
C HIS A 51 -16.34 11.42 6.34
N ALA A 52 -15.34 10.89 5.66
CA ALA A 52 -15.48 10.16 4.41
C ALA A 52 -14.58 8.93 4.46
N GLN A 53 -15.04 7.86 3.83
CA GLN A 53 -14.31 6.61 3.68
C GLN A 53 -14.27 6.26 2.20
N CYS A 54 -13.21 5.58 1.78
CA CYS A 54 -13.13 4.96 0.47
C CYS A 54 -12.27 3.70 0.57
N ARG A 55 -12.58 2.69 -0.22
CA ARG A 55 -11.83 1.44 -0.30
C ARG A 55 -10.94 1.43 -1.53
N GLY A 56 -10.03 0.46 -1.56
CA GLY A 56 -9.19 0.16 -2.71
C GLY A 56 -8.47 -1.15 -2.54
N CYS A 57 -7.58 -1.41 -3.48
CA CYS A 57 -6.76 -2.60 -3.50
C CYS A 57 -5.41 -2.29 -4.15
N PHE A 58 -4.35 -2.87 -3.59
CA PHE A 58 -3.09 -3.05 -4.28
C PHE A 58 -3.15 -4.34 -5.08
N TYR A 59 -2.72 -4.31 -6.32
CA TYR A 59 -2.56 -5.51 -7.14
C TYR A 59 -1.14 -5.64 -7.62
N LEU A 60 -0.64 -6.87 -7.66
CA LEU A 60 0.67 -7.20 -8.16
C LEU A 60 0.59 -7.62 -9.63
N GLU A 61 1.34 -6.94 -10.48
CA GLU A 61 1.42 -7.22 -11.91
C GLU A 61 2.45 -8.31 -12.23
N GLU A 62 2.46 -8.77 -13.48
CA GLU A 62 3.30 -9.89 -13.86
C GLU A 62 4.80 -9.64 -13.72
N ASP A 63 5.21 -8.40 -14.00
CA ASP A 63 6.58 -7.89 -13.89
C ASP A 63 6.99 -7.53 -12.45
N GLY A 64 6.07 -7.67 -11.49
CA GLY A 64 6.26 -7.32 -10.09
C GLY A 64 5.99 -5.86 -9.76
N GLU A 65 5.52 -5.05 -10.71
CA GLU A 65 4.99 -3.71 -10.42
C GLU A 65 3.72 -3.83 -9.56
N ILE A 66 3.50 -2.84 -8.69
CA ILE A 66 2.30 -2.78 -7.87
C ILE A 66 1.44 -1.63 -8.37
N ILE A 67 0.22 -1.94 -8.79
CA ILE A 67 -0.77 -0.94 -9.16
C ILE A 67 -1.79 -0.76 -8.04
N SER A 68 -2.39 0.43 -7.98
CA SER A 68 -3.43 0.73 -7.00
C SER A 68 -4.33 1.86 -7.48
N HIS A 69 -5.46 2.00 -6.81
CA HIS A 69 -6.35 3.11 -7.06
C HIS A 69 -5.70 4.44 -6.64
N LYS A 70 -5.85 5.48 -7.45
CA LYS A 70 -5.52 6.87 -7.09
C LYS A 70 -6.80 7.62 -6.77
N TYR A 71 -6.74 8.49 -5.76
CA TYR A 71 -7.92 9.22 -5.30
C TYR A 71 -7.73 10.72 -5.38
N ARG A 72 -8.81 11.45 -5.62
CA ARG A 72 -8.88 12.89 -5.38
C ARG A 72 -9.74 13.17 -4.16
N LEU A 73 -9.17 13.93 -3.23
CA LEU A 73 -9.80 14.48 -2.05
C LEU A 73 -10.06 15.97 -2.26
N HIS A 74 -11.30 16.39 -2.14
CA HIS A 74 -11.70 17.79 -2.15
C HIS A 74 -12.08 18.25 -0.74
N LEU A 75 -11.46 19.35 -0.29
CA LEU A 75 -11.78 20.06 0.94
C LEU A 75 -12.32 21.45 0.60
N ALA A 76 -13.56 21.73 1.02
CA ALA A 76 -14.22 23.00 0.71
C ALA A 76 -13.61 24.20 1.43
N GLN A 77 -12.99 23.97 2.59
CA GLN A 77 -12.31 25.01 3.37
C GLN A 77 -11.11 24.45 4.11
N ARG A 78 -10.25 25.34 4.62
CA ARG A 78 -9.11 24.94 5.47
C ARG A 78 -9.64 24.22 6.71
N SER A 79 -9.04 23.08 7.03
CA SER A 79 -9.48 22.22 8.12
C SER A 79 -8.30 21.45 8.73
N ALA A 80 -8.39 21.17 10.02
CA ALA A 80 -7.68 20.05 10.60
C ALA A 80 -8.20 18.76 9.97
N VAL A 81 -7.28 17.88 9.56
CA VAL A 81 -7.57 16.62 8.89
C VAL A 81 -6.79 15.49 9.55
N CYS A 82 -7.47 14.37 9.75
CA CYS A 82 -6.88 13.08 10.08
C CYS A 82 -7.13 12.14 8.90
N VAL A 83 -6.08 11.51 8.40
CA VAL A 83 -6.13 10.55 7.31
C VAL A 83 -5.51 9.26 7.78
N THR A 84 -6.20 8.14 7.61
CA THR A 84 -5.67 6.81 7.90
C THR A 84 -5.84 5.87 6.73
N ILE A 85 -4.92 4.92 6.59
CA ILE A 85 -5.00 3.80 5.65
C ILE A 85 -4.64 2.51 6.40
N ARG A 86 -5.32 1.43 6.08
CA ARG A 86 -5.01 0.10 6.61
C ARG A 86 -5.43 -1.01 5.65
N PRO A 87 -4.76 -2.17 5.65
CA PRO A 87 -5.29 -3.38 5.03
C PRO A 87 -6.69 -3.70 5.56
N CYS A 88 -7.56 -4.17 4.68
CA CYS A 88 -8.93 -4.53 5.02
C CYS A 88 -9.08 -6.04 5.10
N SER A 89 -9.74 -6.52 6.17
CA SER A 89 -10.23 -7.89 6.24
C SER A 89 -11.60 -7.96 5.59
N ILE A 90 -11.77 -8.87 4.62
CA ILE A 90 -13.07 -9.10 3.99
C ILE A 90 -13.85 -10.09 4.88
N PRO A 91 -15.12 -9.81 5.26
CA PRO A 91 -15.87 -10.63 6.20
C PRO A 91 -15.97 -12.12 5.85
N GLN A 92 -15.99 -12.48 4.56
CA GLN A 92 -16.06 -13.87 4.11
C GLN A 92 -14.71 -14.62 4.22
N ALA A 93 -13.59 -13.89 4.25
CA ALA A 93 -12.26 -14.44 4.38
C ALA A 93 -11.92 -14.88 5.82
N GLN A 94 -12.79 -14.64 6.81
CA GLN A 94 -12.56 -14.96 8.23
C GLN A 94 -12.31 -16.45 8.54
N ARG A 95 -12.47 -17.36 7.56
CA ARG A 95 -12.16 -18.79 7.69
C ARG A 95 -10.74 -19.18 7.28
N LYS A 96 -9.97 -18.30 6.63
CA LYS A 96 -8.57 -18.52 6.22
C LYS A 96 -7.68 -17.38 6.72
N SER A 97 -6.39 -17.64 6.97
CA SER A 97 -5.46 -16.57 7.35
C SER A 97 -5.29 -15.58 6.20
N CYS A 98 -5.75 -14.34 6.36
CA CYS A 98 -5.57 -13.27 5.37
C CYS A 98 -4.10 -12.81 5.33
N HIS A 99 -3.29 -13.44 4.48
CA HIS A 99 -1.86 -13.15 4.35
C HIS A 99 -1.56 -11.68 4.03
N TRP A 100 -2.47 -11.00 3.34
CA TRP A 100 -2.35 -9.59 2.96
C TRP A 100 -2.50 -8.61 4.14
N LEU A 101 -3.04 -9.02 5.30
CA LEU A 101 -3.11 -8.12 6.47
C LEU A 101 -1.73 -7.72 6.98
N SER A 102 -0.69 -8.50 6.62
CA SER A 102 0.70 -8.21 6.95
C SER A 102 1.34 -7.16 6.03
N VAL A 103 0.68 -6.77 4.92
CA VAL A 103 1.20 -5.82 3.94
C VAL A 103 1.21 -4.41 4.54
N ASP A 104 2.34 -3.72 4.41
CA ASP A 104 2.44 -2.34 4.85
C ASP A 104 1.69 -1.42 3.89
N THR A 105 0.99 -0.42 4.45
CA THR A 105 0.27 0.57 3.67
C THR A 105 0.69 1.96 4.10
N ALA A 106 0.85 2.86 3.14
CA ALA A 106 0.96 4.29 3.38
C ALA A 106 0.16 5.03 2.31
N LEU A 107 -0.14 6.29 2.59
CA LEU A 107 -0.86 7.16 1.69
C LEU A 107 -0.09 8.47 1.59
N PHE A 108 0.38 8.80 0.39
CA PHE A 108 1.01 10.08 0.10
C PHE A 108 -0.06 11.10 -0.27
N ILE A 109 0.00 12.27 0.36
CA ILE A 109 -0.94 13.37 0.19
C ILE A 109 -0.22 14.46 -0.60
N LEU A 110 -0.64 14.66 -1.85
CA LEU A 110 -0.09 15.66 -2.73
C LEU A 110 -1.13 16.73 -3.02
N LYS A 111 -0.75 18.00 -3.01
CA LYS A 111 -1.65 19.10 -3.37
C LYS A 111 -1.67 19.28 -4.88
N GLU A 112 -2.86 19.41 -5.44
CA GLU A 112 -3.05 19.80 -6.83
C GLU A 112 -2.75 21.30 -6.98
N ASN A 113 -1.80 21.62 -7.85
CA ASN A 113 -1.45 22.99 -8.22
C ASN A 113 -2.08 23.31 -9.59
N GLU A 114 -1.63 24.37 -10.27
CA GLU A 114 -2.18 24.81 -11.57
C GLU A 114 -2.20 23.71 -12.65
N THR A 115 -1.32 22.72 -12.57
CA THR A 115 -1.29 21.56 -13.48
C THR A 115 -1.19 20.23 -12.71
N GLN A 116 -1.81 19.18 -13.26
CA GLN A 116 -1.78 17.82 -12.69
C GLN A 116 -0.40 17.15 -12.73
N GLU A 117 0.55 17.69 -13.50
CA GLU A 117 1.92 17.16 -13.59
C GLU A 117 2.80 17.62 -12.41
N ASN A 118 2.46 18.75 -11.79
CA ASN A 118 3.25 19.39 -10.74
C ASN A 118 2.59 19.29 -9.36
N LEU A 119 2.17 18.08 -9.01
CA LEU A 119 1.69 17.75 -7.67
C LEU A 119 2.82 17.93 -6.64
N GLN A 120 2.57 18.74 -5.61
CA GLN A 120 3.49 18.98 -4.51
C GLN A 120 3.19 18.03 -3.35
N LEU A 121 4.20 17.30 -2.88
CA LEU A 121 4.07 16.51 -1.64
C LEU A 121 3.78 17.43 -0.46
N VAL A 122 2.65 17.20 0.22
CA VAL A 122 2.29 17.89 1.47
C VAL A 122 2.71 17.04 2.67
N SER A 123 2.30 15.78 2.66
CA SER A 123 2.64 14.84 3.72
C SER A 123 2.33 13.40 3.33
N PHE A 124 2.52 12.47 4.26
CA PHE A 124 2.20 11.06 4.06
C PHE A 124 1.88 10.39 5.41
N THR A 125 1.15 9.27 5.37
CA THR A 125 0.84 8.49 6.57
C THR A 125 2.06 7.70 7.03
N GLU A 126 2.62 8.09 8.16
CA GLU A 126 3.85 7.52 8.70
C GLU A 126 3.72 7.03 10.14
N LEU A 127 2.65 7.44 10.83
CA LEU A 127 2.38 7.08 12.20
C LEU A 127 1.68 5.72 12.20
N GLN A 128 2.30 4.71 12.81
CA GLN A 128 1.76 3.35 12.82
C GLN A 128 1.10 3.03 14.16
N ASN A 129 -0.10 2.46 14.09
CA ASN A 129 -0.73 1.74 15.19
C ASN A 129 -1.24 0.39 14.68
N LYS A 130 -0.57 -0.70 15.05
CA LYS A 130 -0.79 -2.05 14.50
C LYS A 130 -0.75 -2.01 12.96
N GLU A 131 -1.81 -2.43 12.28
CA GLU A 131 -1.94 -2.44 10.83
C GLU A 131 -2.37 -1.08 10.24
N MET A 132 -2.69 -0.09 11.08
CA MET A 132 -3.17 1.23 10.64
C MET A 132 -2.02 2.24 10.56
N PHE A 133 -1.99 2.98 9.45
CA PHE A 133 -1.06 4.08 9.21
C PHE A 133 -1.81 5.39 9.09
N GLY A 134 -1.38 6.41 9.84
CA GLY A 134 -2.07 7.67 9.98
C GLY A 134 -1.20 8.90 9.72
N TRP A 135 -1.87 9.99 9.39
CA TRP A 135 -1.34 11.34 9.37
C TRP A 135 -2.39 12.32 9.91
N ARG A 136 -1.95 13.33 10.65
CA ARG A 136 -2.79 14.43 11.11
C ARG A 136 -2.10 15.75 10.85
N GLY A 137 -2.86 16.74 10.38
CA GLY A 137 -2.36 18.09 10.19
C GLY A 137 -3.43 19.02 9.65
N GLU A 138 -3.01 20.24 9.32
CA GLU A 138 -3.86 21.24 8.67
C GLU A 138 -3.73 21.15 7.15
N LEU A 139 -4.86 21.03 6.46
CA LEU A 139 -4.92 21.15 5.01
C LEU A 139 -5.72 22.40 4.63
N GLY A 140 -5.23 23.16 3.65
CA GLY A 140 -5.96 24.28 3.07
C GLY A 140 -7.17 23.82 2.24
N ALA A 141 -8.05 24.75 1.87
CA ALA A 141 -9.06 24.49 0.87
C ALA A 141 -8.42 24.08 -0.47
N GLY A 142 -9.06 23.17 -1.20
CA GLY A 142 -8.60 22.75 -2.52
C GLY A 142 -8.70 21.24 -2.75
N VAL A 143 -7.96 20.79 -3.76
CA VAL A 143 -7.94 19.38 -4.17
C VAL A 143 -6.57 18.77 -3.90
N TYR A 144 -6.59 17.55 -3.39
CA TYR A 144 -5.43 16.76 -3.05
C TYR A 144 -5.52 15.40 -3.74
N TRP A 145 -4.39 14.94 -4.24
CA TRP A 145 -4.21 13.58 -4.72
C TRP A 145 -3.74 12.70 -3.57
N LEU A 146 -4.40 11.56 -3.40
CA LEU A 146 -4.02 10.55 -2.43
C LEU A 146 -3.50 9.35 -3.21
N LEU A 147 -2.22 9.04 -3.00
CA LEU A 147 -1.52 7.95 -3.69
C LEU A 147 -1.20 6.86 -2.67
N PRO A 148 -1.94 5.73 -2.69
CA PRO A 148 -1.61 4.57 -1.88
C PRO A 148 -0.23 4.04 -2.24
N PHE A 149 0.44 3.51 -1.24
CA PHE A 149 1.79 2.99 -1.33
C PHE A 149 1.94 1.78 -0.43
N THR A 150 2.64 0.78 -0.92
CA THR A 150 3.21 -0.30 -0.11
C THR A 150 4.68 -0.41 -0.48
N THR A 151 5.53 -0.84 0.45
CA THR A 151 6.94 -1.07 0.12
C THR A 151 7.15 -2.20 -0.89
N GLY A 152 6.13 -3.07 -1.09
CA GLY A 152 6.28 -4.31 -1.84
C GLY A 152 7.14 -5.33 -1.10
N CYS A 153 7.48 -5.09 0.19
CA CYS A 153 8.26 -6.06 0.93
C CYS A 153 7.47 -7.35 1.18
N ARG A 154 6.15 -7.26 1.38
CA ARG A 154 5.29 -8.40 1.73
C ARG A 154 4.26 -8.78 0.68
N LEU A 155 3.86 -7.86 -0.20
CA LEU A 155 3.04 -8.16 -1.36
C LEU A 155 3.95 -8.59 -2.52
N ARG A 156 4.09 -9.91 -2.73
CA ARG A 156 4.96 -10.50 -3.77
C ARG A 156 4.38 -11.78 -4.32
N LYS A 157 4.79 -12.12 -5.55
CA LYS A 157 4.46 -13.40 -6.17
C LYS A 157 5.00 -14.54 -5.34
N VAL A 158 4.12 -15.43 -4.90
CA VAL A 158 4.50 -16.60 -4.12
C VAL A 158 4.77 -17.74 -5.09
N LYS A 159 6.02 -18.22 -5.16
CA LYS A 159 6.43 -19.36 -6.01
C LYS A 159 6.02 -20.73 -5.43
N THR A 160 4.93 -20.82 -4.68
CA THR A 160 4.49 -22.12 -4.16
C THR A 160 3.95 -22.98 -5.29
N GLN A 161 4.41 -24.23 -5.36
CA GLN A 161 3.77 -25.24 -6.21
C GLN A 161 2.36 -25.49 -5.67
N ILE A 162 1.35 -25.03 -6.39
CA ILE A 162 -0.04 -25.26 -6.04
C ILE A 162 -0.40 -26.69 -6.44
N SER A 163 -0.84 -27.50 -5.47
CA SER A 163 -1.31 -28.86 -5.70
C SER A 163 -2.82 -28.86 -5.95
N GLY A 164 -3.25 -28.40 -7.13
CA GLY A 164 -4.64 -28.51 -7.59
C GLY A 164 -5.28 -27.21 -8.05
N GLU A 165 -6.23 -27.33 -8.96
CA GLU A 165 -7.08 -26.25 -9.46
C GLU A 165 -8.50 -26.44 -8.91
N ALA A 166 -9.08 -25.39 -8.34
CA ALA A 166 -10.43 -25.42 -7.79
C ALA A 166 -11.49 -25.56 -8.89
N GLN A 167 -12.56 -26.29 -8.62
CA GLN A 167 -13.68 -26.33 -9.55
C GLN A 167 -14.52 -25.05 -9.39
N LEU A 168 -14.71 -24.29 -10.49
CA LEU A 168 -15.49 -23.04 -10.48
C LEU A 168 -16.99 -23.29 -10.66
N VAL A 169 -17.33 -24.23 -11.54
CA VAL A 169 -18.72 -24.54 -11.92
C VAL A 169 -18.97 -26.04 -11.93
N TRP A 170 -20.22 -26.41 -11.74
CA TRP A 170 -20.70 -27.79 -11.78
C TRP A 170 -22.06 -27.83 -12.47
N ARG A 171 -22.49 -29.00 -12.93
CA ARG A 171 -23.84 -29.22 -13.45
C ARG A 171 -24.68 -29.92 -12.40
N ASP A 172 -25.89 -29.42 -12.18
CA ASP A 172 -26.82 -30.03 -11.25
C ASP A 172 -27.52 -31.28 -11.83
N GLU A 173 -28.48 -31.81 -11.08
CA GLU A 173 -29.24 -33.01 -11.46
C GLU A 173 -30.07 -32.81 -12.74
N ASP A 174 -30.44 -31.55 -13.04
CA ASP A 174 -31.18 -31.16 -14.24
C ASP A 174 -30.25 -30.85 -15.43
N GLY A 175 -28.93 -30.86 -15.21
CA GLY A 175 -27.91 -30.57 -16.22
C GLY A 175 -27.58 -29.08 -16.36
N GLU A 176 -28.19 -28.23 -15.53
CA GLU A 176 -28.00 -26.78 -15.54
C GLU A 176 -26.70 -26.41 -14.85
N LEU A 177 -26.02 -25.38 -15.38
CA LEU A 177 -24.75 -24.93 -14.83
C LEU A 177 -24.98 -24.11 -13.55
N ALA A 178 -24.17 -24.37 -12.53
CA ALA A 178 -24.17 -23.63 -11.29
C ALA A 178 -22.75 -23.32 -10.81
N LEU A 179 -22.58 -22.16 -10.18
CA LEU A 179 -21.34 -21.79 -9.49
C LEU A 179 -21.12 -22.69 -8.26
N THR A 180 -19.88 -23.12 -8.01
CA THR A 180 -19.52 -23.81 -6.76
C THR A 180 -19.62 -22.86 -5.56
N LYS A 181 -19.71 -23.41 -4.34
CA LYS A 181 -19.82 -22.60 -3.11
C LYS A 181 -18.56 -21.76 -2.88
N GLU A 182 -17.41 -22.35 -3.19
CA GLU A 182 -16.09 -21.75 -3.06
C GLU A 182 -15.93 -20.59 -4.06
N PHE A 183 -16.35 -20.79 -5.31
CA PHE A 183 -16.28 -19.72 -6.30
C PHE A 183 -17.27 -18.59 -6.02
N ARG A 184 -18.51 -18.90 -5.57
CA ARG A 184 -19.45 -17.88 -5.08
C ARG A 184 -18.85 -17.03 -3.95
N ALA A 185 -18.16 -17.65 -3.00
CA ALA A 185 -17.49 -16.91 -1.94
C ALA A 185 -16.40 -15.99 -2.48
N ALA A 186 -15.54 -16.48 -3.40
CA ALA A 186 -14.52 -15.65 -4.04
C ALA A 186 -15.11 -14.47 -4.83
N LEU A 187 -16.21 -14.67 -5.57
CA LEU A 187 -16.90 -13.58 -6.27
C LEU A 187 -17.49 -12.52 -5.34
N LEU A 188 -18.02 -12.93 -4.18
CA LEU A 188 -18.50 -11.99 -3.17
C LEU A 188 -17.35 -11.25 -2.49
N GLU A 189 -16.19 -11.89 -2.30
CA GLU A 189 -14.97 -11.20 -1.87
C GLU A 189 -14.51 -10.18 -2.91
N ILE A 190 -14.49 -10.54 -4.19
CA ILE A 190 -14.22 -9.62 -5.30
C ILE A 190 -15.18 -8.43 -5.26
N PHE A 191 -16.49 -8.67 -5.16
CA PHE A 191 -17.50 -7.61 -5.06
C PHE A 191 -17.16 -6.60 -3.96
N GLU A 192 -16.79 -7.06 -2.76
CA GLU A 192 -16.40 -6.17 -1.65
C GLU A 192 -15.12 -5.37 -1.91
N THR A 193 -14.22 -5.86 -2.79
CA THR A 193 -13.03 -5.11 -3.22
C THR A 193 -13.32 -4.07 -4.30
N LEU A 194 -14.37 -4.31 -5.11
CA LEU A 194 -14.81 -3.42 -6.19
C LEU A 194 -15.73 -2.31 -5.69
N ASP A 195 -16.45 -2.53 -4.59
CA ASP A 195 -17.29 -1.54 -3.91
C ASP A 195 -16.40 -0.49 -3.22
N LEU A 196 -15.96 0.51 -3.98
CA LEU A 196 -14.97 1.51 -3.54
C LEU A 196 -15.58 2.54 -2.60
N ASP A 197 -16.88 2.82 -2.70
CA ASP A 197 -17.58 3.72 -1.78
C ASP A 197 -18.20 3.01 -0.56
N GLY A 198 -18.26 1.67 -0.58
CA GLY A 198 -18.74 0.83 0.51
C GLY A 198 -20.26 0.83 0.66
N ASN A 199 -21.01 1.21 -0.38
CA ASN A 199 -22.46 1.34 -0.33
C ASN A 199 -23.19 -0.02 -0.53
N GLY A 200 -22.45 -1.08 -0.86
CA GLY A 200 -22.94 -2.43 -1.08
C GLY A 200 -23.51 -2.69 -2.48
N LEU A 201 -23.23 -1.82 -3.44
CA LEU A 201 -23.61 -1.85 -4.85
C LEU A 201 -22.38 -1.51 -5.70
N LEU A 202 -22.39 -1.85 -7.00
CA LEU A 202 -21.34 -1.43 -7.95
C LEU A 202 -21.90 -0.45 -8.96
N SER A 203 -21.38 0.78 -8.91
CA SER A 203 -21.58 1.77 -9.96
C SER A 203 -20.92 1.34 -11.27
N LEU A 204 -21.31 1.98 -12.39
CA LEU A 204 -20.64 1.75 -13.68
C LEU A 204 -19.16 2.14 -13.61
N GLU A 205 -18.81 3.18 -12.85
CA GLU A 205 -17.42 3.57 -12.65
C GLU A 205 -16.61 2.49 -11.91
N GLU A 206 -17.16 1.89 -10.87
CA GLU A 206 -16.53 0.79 -10.12
C GLU A 206 -16.41 -0.47 -10.97
N TYR A 207 -17.48 -0.82 -11.69
CA TYR A 207 -17.49 -1.93 -12.63
C TYR A 207 -16.45 -1.74 -13.75
N ASN A 208 -16.24 -0.50 -14.21
CA ASN A 208 -15.22 -0.19 -15.20
C ASN A 208 -13.78 -0.34 -14.70
N PHE A 209 -13.50 -0.24 -13.39
CA PHE A 209 -12.19 -0.59 -12.86
C PHE A 209 -11.95 -2.10 -12.90
N PHE A 210 -13.00 -2.90 -12.68
CA PHE A 210 -12.96 -4.34 -12.84
C PHE A 210 -12.71 -4.72 -14.30
N GLU A 211 -13.55 -4.27 -15.24
CA GLU A 211 -13.42 -4.58 -16.68
C GLU A 211 -12.04 -4.18 -17.22
N LEU A 212 -11.58 -2.96 -16.92
CA LEU A 212 -10.29 -2.51 -17.41
C LEU A 212 -9.15 -3.41 -16.90
N ARG A 213 -9.30 -4.00 -15.72
CA ARG A 213 -8.30 -4.90 -15.14
C ARG A 213 -8.39 -6.33 -15.70
N THR A 214 -9.59 -6.81 -15.99
CA THR A 214 -9.83 -8.22 -16.37
C THR A 214 -9.79 -8.42 -17.88
N SER A 215 -10.33 -7.47 -18.65
CA SER A 215 -10.43 -7.52 -20.11
C SER A 215 -9.60 -6.45 -20.83
N GLY A 216 -9.19 -5.39 -20.12
CA GLY A 216 -8.47 -4.25 -20.74
C GLY A 216 -9.42 -3.25 -21.42
N GLU A 217 -10.73 -3.46 -21.32
CA GLU A 217 -11.75 -2.63 -21.96
C GLU A 217 -12.67 -1.99 -20.91
N LYS A 218 -13.49 -1.03 -21.34
CA LYS A 218 -14.50 -0.40 -20.48
C LYS A 218 -15.89 -0.80 -20.96
N CYS A 219 -16.76 -1.11 -20.02
CA CYS A 219 -18.19 -1.16 -20.23
C CYS A 219 -18.71 0.26 -20.53
N ASP A 220 -19.21 0.46 -21.74
CA ASP A 220 -19.86 1.70 -22.14
C ASP A 220 -21.31 1.78 -21.61
N GLN A 221 -21.98 2.89 -21.90
CA GLN A 221 -23.35 3.13 -21.42
C GLN A 221 -24.39 2.20 -22.06
N GLU A 222 -24.13 1.71 -23.28
CA GLU A 222 -25.04 0.83 -24.01
C GLU A 222 -24.95 -0.59 -23.45
N ALA A 223 -23.73 -1.11 -23.28
CA ALA A 223 -23.46 -2.37 -22.60
C ALA A 223 -23.99 -2.35 -21.14
N TRP A 224 -23.80 -1.24 -20.42
CA TRP A 224 -24.36 -1.09 -19.08
C TRP A 224 -25.90 -1.04 -19.07
N ALA A 225 -26.53 -0.50 -20.11
CA ALA A 225 -27.98 -0.55 -20.25
C ALA A 225 -28.49 -1.97 -20.39
N VAL A 226 -27.82 -2.79 -21.20
CA VAL A 226 -28.11 -4.22 -21.32
C VAL A 226 -27.90 -4.94 -19.98
N CYS A 227 -26.81 -4.65 -19.27
CA CYS A 227 -26.57 -5.20 -17.93
C CYS A 227 -27.72 -4.89 -16.96
N LYS A 228 -28.22 -3.65 -16.95
CA LYS A 228 -29.35 -3.22 -16.10
C LYS A 228 -30.67 -3.93 -16.41
N GLU A 229 -30.87 -4.37 -17.66
CA GLU A 229 -32.09 -5.06 -18.09
C GLU A 229 -32.06 -6.56 -17.74
N ASN A 230 -30.87 -7.15 -17.67
CA ASN A 230 -30.70 -8.60 -17.50
C ASN A 230 -30.34 -9.04 -16.08
N PHE A 231 -29.81 -8.15 -15.24
CA PHE A 231 -29.32 -8.49 -13.90
C PHE A 231 -29.96 -7.65 -12.79
N GLU A 232 -29.87 -8.15 -11.56
CA GLU A 232 -30.43 -7.48 -10.40
C GLU A 232 -29.69 -6.17 -10.07
N MET A 233 -30.39 -5.05 -10.24
CA MET A 233 -29.91 -3.70 -9.94
C MET A 233 -30.66 -3.06 -8.76
N LYS A 234 -29.99 -2.16 -8.05
CA LYS A 234 -30.61 -1.25 -7.08
C LYS A 234 -30.04 0.14 -7.28
N LYS A 235 -30.90 1.17 -7.35
CA LYS A 235 -30.48 2.56 -7.62
C LYS A 235 -29.61 2.72 -8.89
N ASN A 236 -29.84 1.89 -9.91
CA ASN A 236 -29.05 1.80 -11.15
C ASN A 236 -27.61 1.26 -10.98
N GLU A 237 -27.33 0.60 -9.87
CA GLU A 237 -26.04 0.00 -9.54
C GLU A 237 -26.21 -1.52 -9.33
N LEU A 238 -25.18 -2.30 -9.67
CA LEU A 238 -25.22 -3.75 -9.66
C LEU A 238 -25.20 -4.28 -8.22
N THR A 239 -26.11 -5.21 -7.92
CA THR A 239 -26.17 -5.85 -6.60
C THR A 239 -25.21 -7.04 -6.51
N ARG A 240 -24.97 -7.54 -5.30
CA ARG A 240 -24.20 -8.79 -5.09
C ARG A 240 -24.79 -9.97 -5.87
N GLN A 241 -26.11 -10.10 -5.88
CA GLN A 241 -26.79 -11.18 -6.58
C GLN A 241 -26.68 -11.00 -8.10
N GLY A 242 -26.91 -9.79 -8.60
CA GLY A 242 -26.71 -9.46 -10.02
C GLY A 242 -25.27 -9.74 -10.49
N PHE A 243 -24.26 -9.45 -9.66
CA PHE A 243 -22.87 -9.78 -9.99
C PHE A 243 -22.60 -11.30 -10.06
N LEU A 244 -23.20 -12.09 -9.17
CA LEU A 244 -23.11 -13.56 -9.25
C LEU A 244 -23.80 -14.10 -10.51
N ASP A 245 -24.98 -13.57 -10.84
CA ASP A 245 -25.75 -13.99 -12.00
C ASP A 245 -25.04 -13.62 -13.31
N LEU A 246 -24.37 -12.46 -13.35
CA LEU A 246 -23.52 -12.05 -14.47
C LEU A 246 -22.36 -13.03 -14.70
N ASN A 247 -21.62 -13.41 -13.66
CA ASN A 247 -20.53 -14.37 -13.79
C ASN A 247 -21.03 -15.78 -14.12
N LEU A 248 -22.24 -16.15 -13.68
CA LEU A 248 -22.88 -17.41 -14.07
C LEU A 248 -23.30 -17.40 -15.54
N MET A 249 -23.77 -16.26 -16.06
CA MET A 249 -24.06 -16.11 -17.49
C MET A 249 -22.79 -16.28 -18.33
N GLU A 250 -21.68 -15.63 -17.96
CA GLU A 250 -20.38 -15.79 -18.63
C GLU A 250 -19.94 -17.27 -18.69
N ALA A 251 -20.12 -18.00 -17.58
CA ALA A 251 -19.83 -19.42 -17.53
C ALA A 251 -20.72 -20.25 -18.48
N ASN A 252 -22.00 -19.88 -18.61
CA ASN A 252 -22.94 -20.53 -19.51
C ASN A 252 -22.64 -20.26 -20.98
N ASP A 253 -22.21 -19.04 -21.33
CA ASP A 253 -21.86 -18.66 -22.70
C ASP A 253 -20.70 -19.51 -23.28
N ARG A 254 -19.91 -20.12 -22.39
CA ARG A 254 -18.81 -21.04 -22.71
C ARG A 254 -19.12 -22.50 -22.42
N ASP A 255 -20.39 -22.87 -22.28
CA ASP A 255 -20.86 -24.24 -21.97
C ASP A 255 -20.18 -24.85 -20.72
N GLY A 256 -19.82 -24.00 -19.75
CA GLY A 256 -19.15 -24.37 -18.51
C GLY A 256 -17.62 -24.45 -18.58
N ASP A 257 -16.97 -24.04 -19.69
CA ASP A 257 -15.51 -23.90 -19.74
C ASP A 257 -15.04 -22.76 -18.81
N PRO A 258 -14.24 -23.06 -17.77
CA PRO A 258 -13.84 -22.06 -16.77
C PRO A 258 -12.66 -21.18 -17.22
N TRP A 259 -12.15 -21.32 -18.45
CA TRP A 259 -10.95 -20.60 -18.89
C TRP A 259 -11.04 -19.09 -18.70
N ASP A 260 -12.09 -18.44 -19.20
CA ASP A 260 -12.26 -16.98 -19.11
C ASP A 260 -12.42 -16.51 -17.65
N LEU A 261 -13.20 -17.26 -16.85
CA LEU A 261 -13.35 -17.01 -15.41
C LEU A 261 -12.00 -17.10 -14.67
N TRP A 262 -11.12 -18.01 -15.09
CA TRP A 262 -9.79 -18.12 -14.53
C TRP A 262 -8.89 -16.96 -14.90
N VAL A 263 -8.99 -16.45 -16.13
CA VAL A 263 -8.28 -15.22 -16.53
C VAL A 263 -8.69 -14.07 -15.62
N THR A 264 -10.00 -13.88 -15.41
CA THR A 264 -10.54 -12.87 -14.49
C THR A 264 -10.01 -13.02 -13.07
N LEU A 265 -10.06 -14.22 -12.50
CA LEU A 265 -9.59 -14.50 -11.13
C LEU A 265 -8.10 -14.22 -10.95
N LEU A 266 -7.26 -14.72 -11.88
CA LEU A 266 -5.82 -14.52 -11.85
C LEU A 266 -5.47 -13.03 -11.95
N SER A 267 -6.15 -12.30 -12.85
CA SER A 267 -5.99 -10.86 -12.99
C SER A 267 -6.36 -10.11 -11.71
N LEU A 268 -7.29 -10.62 -10.90
CA LEU A 268 -7.65 -10.02 -9.60
C LEU A 268 -6.77 -10.46 -8.43
N GLY A 269 -5.73 -11.24 -8.70
CA GLY A 269 -4.74 -11.69 -7.72
C GLY A 269 -5.15 -12.92 -6.93
N TYR A 270 -6.13 -13.68 -7.41
CA TYR A 270 -6.46 -15.00 -6.88
C TYR A 270 -5.58 -16.08 -7.50
N ASN A 271 -5.21 -17.07 -6.70
CA ASN A 271 -4.52 -18.26 -7.19
C ASN A 271 -5.51 -19.36 -7.62
N LYS A 272 -4.98 -20.46 -8.16
CA LYS A 272 -5.78 -21.62 -8.63
C LYS A 272 -6.52 -22.37 -7.53
N THR A 273 -6.31 -22.03 -6.25
CA THR A 273 -7.07 -22.56 -5.10
C THR A 273 -8.09 -21.56 -4.55
N LEU A 274 -8.40 -20.49 -5.30
CA LEU A 274 -9.31 -19.42 -4.93
C LEU A 274 -8.88 -18.67 -3.65
N GLU A 275 -7.57 -18.45 -3.51
CA GLU A 275 -7.01 -17.63 -2.44
C GLU A 275 -6.40 -16.36 -3.02
N MET A 276 -6.76 -15.21 -2.45
CA MET A 276 -6.16 -13.93 -2.81
C MET A 276 -4.73 -13.86 -2.27
N THR A 277 -3.75 -13.97 -3.17
CA THR A 277 -2.32 -13.98 -2.81
C THR A 277 -1.54 -12.83 -3.45
N GLU A 278 -2.04 -12.28 -4.55
CA GLU A 278 -1.38 -11.23 -5.34
C GLU A 278 -2.15 -9.90 -5.31
N ALA A 279 -3.03 -9.74 -4.33
CA ALA A 279 -3.75 -8.51 -4.08
C ALA A 279 -3.85 -8.20 -2.56
N CYS A 280 -4.00 -6.93 -2.23
CA CYS A 280 -4.18 -6.46 -0.85
C CYS A 280 -5.24 -5.35 -0.81
N PRO A 281 -6.48 -5.68 -0.41
CA PRO A 281 -7.52 -4.71 -0.16
C PRO A 281 -7.15 -3.79 1.00
N PHE A 282 -7.54 -2.52 0.90
CA PHE A 282 -7.32 -1.52 1.95
C PHE A 282 -8.51 -0.57 2.07
N VAL A 283 -8.57 0.14 3.19
CA VAL A 283 -9.53 1.21 3.44
C VAL A 283 -8.80 2.49 3.81
N ILE A 284 -9.31 3.62 3.31
CA ILE A 284 -8.86 4.97 3.63
C ILE A 284 -9.99 5.66 4.39
N ASP A 285 -9.68 6.15 5.59
CA ASP A 285 -10.58 6.97 6.38
C ASP A 285 -10.06 8.41 6.43
N ILE A 286 -10.96 9.38 6.23
CA ILE A 286 -10.65 10.80 6.24
C ILE A 286 -11.64 11.49 7.16
N SER A 287 -11.11 12.15 8.18
CA SER A 287 -11.89 12.97 9.10
C SER A 287 -11.43 14.41 8.98
N ALA A 288 -12.36 15.35 8.83
CA ALA A 288 -12.05 16.77 8.76
C ALA A 288 -12.97 17.57 9.69
N GLU A 289 -12.38 18.42 10.53
CA GLU A 289 -13.08 19.21 11.54
C GLU A 289 -14.12 20.16 10.95
N ARG A 290 -13.76 20.88 9.88
CA ARG A 290 -14.52 22.06 9.42
C ARG A 290 -15.36 21.81 8.19
N CYS A 291 -15.18 20.72 7.46
CA CYS A 291 -15.97 20.46 6.26
C CYS A 291 -16.08 18.98 5.97
N LYS A 292 -17.15 18.58 5.27
CA LYS A 292 -17.28 17.21 4.79
C LYS A 292 -16.26 16.93 3.69
N PRO A 293 -15.27 16.04 3.91
CA PRO A 293 -14.33 15.68 2.87
C PRO A 293 -15.07 14.93 1.75
N ARG A 294 -14.66 15.15 0.50
CA ARG A 294 -15.19 14.43 -0.66
C ARG A 294 -14.05 13.70 -1.33
N ILE A 295 -14.03 12.37 -1.24
CA ILE A 295 -13.05 11.50 -1.88
C ILE A 295 -13.68 10.78 -3.06
N LYS A 296 -12.93 10.58 -4.14
CA LYS A 296 -13.33 9.76 -5.29
C LYS A 296 -12.12 9.03 -5.86
N ALA A 297 -12.26 7.76 -6.20
CA ALA A 297 -11.30 7.02 -7.00
C ALA A 297 -11.30 7.55 -8.45
N ILE A 298 -10.11 7.72 -9.04
CA ILE A 298 -9.92 8.38 -10.34
C ILE A 298 -9.34 7.43 -11.37
N SER A 299 -8.31 6.67 -10.99
CA SER A 299 -7.62 5.73 -11.88
C SER A 299 -7.16 4.51 -11.09
N LEU A 300 -6.94 3.40 -11.79
CA LEU A 300 -6.28 2.20 -11.30
C LEU A 300 -5.05 1.98 -12.17
N GLU A 301 -3.88 2.28 -11.64
CA GLU A 301 -2.64 2.28 -12.41
C GLU A 301 -1.42 2.22 -11.48
N ALA A 302 -0.25 2.02 -12.06
CA ALA A 302 0.99 2.15 -11.33
C ALA A 302 1.15 3.55 -10.72
N GLY A 303 1.83 3.61 -9.56
CA GLY A 303 2.19 4.88 -8.94
C GLY A 303 3.05 5.77 -9.84
N GLY A 304 3.82 5.16 -10.75
CA GLY A 304 4.61 5.83 -11.77
C GLY A 304 5.62 6.84 -11.21
N SER A 305 5.96 7.83 -12.03
CA SER A 305 6.92 8.88 -11.69
C SER A 305 6.45 9.77 -10.54
N GLN A 306 5.13 9.98 -10.41
CA GLN A 306 4.56 10.82 -9.34
C GLN A 306 4.75 10.20 -7.96
N LEU A 307 4.41 8.91 -7.79
CA LEU A 307 4.61 8.22 -6.53
C LEU A 307 6.11 8.09 -6.21
N SER A 308 6.93 7.75 -7.21
CA SER A 308 8.38 7.67 -7.06
C SER A 308 8.98 9.00 -6.57
N ARG A 309 8.55 10.13 -7.16
CA ARG A 309 8.96 11.47 -6.74
C ARG A 309 8.49 11.79 -5.32
N ALA A 310 7.26 11.42 -4.95
CA ALA A 310 6.73 11.62 -3.61
C ALA A 310 7.53 10.82 -2.55
N VAL A 311 7.83 9.56 -2.85
CA VAL A 311 8.67 8.71 -1.99
C VAL A 311 10.06 9.33 -1.85
N CYS A 312 10.74 9.68 -2.94
CA CYS A 312 12.06 10.30 -2.86
C CYS A 312 12.02 11.63 -2.07
N SER A 313 11.05 12.51 -2.35
CA SER A 313 10.91 13.79 -1.65
C SER A 313 10.69 13.59 -0.15
N SER A 314 9.89 12.60 0.24
CA SER A 314 9.68 12.27 1.66
C SER A 314 10.97 11.84 2.35
N VAL A 315 11.78 10.99 1.69
CA VAL A 315 13.05 10.49 2.21
C VAL A 315 14.09 11.60 2.28
N LEU A 316 14.17 12.48 1.28
CA LEU A 316 15.08 13.64 1.33
C LEU A 316 14.70 14.61 2.46
N SER A 317 13.40 14.78 2.73
CA SER A 317 12.94 15.74 3.74
C SER A 317 13.13 15.27 5.18
N LYS A 318 13.11 13.94 5.43
CA LYS A 318 13.12 13.35 6.78
C LYS A 318 14.25 12.36 7.04
N GLY A 319 14.98 11.96 6.01
CA GLY A 319 16.05 10.98 6.08
C GLY A 319 17.41 11.59 6.38
N GLU A 320 18.31 10.76 6.87
CA GLU A 320 19.71 11.12 7.09
C GLU A 320 20.48 11.01 5.78
N ALA A 321 21.23 12.05 5.43
CA ALA A 321 22.08 12.08 4.25
C ALA A 321 23.50 11.61 4.57
N LYS A 322 24.03 10.68 3.78
CA LYS A 322 25.42 10.24 3.81
C LYS A 322 26.03 10.35 2.41
N VAL A 323 27.21 10.97 2.30
CA VAL A 323 28.00 10.96 1.06
C VAL A 323 28.58 9.55 0.85
N LEU A 324 28.51 9.04 -0.37
CA LEU A 324 29.06 7.72 -0.69
C LEU A 324 30.58 7.74 -0.59
N ASP A 325 31.14 6.74 0.08
CA ASP A 325 32.59 6.61 0.23
C ASP A 325 33.24 6.48 -1.16
N GLY A 326 34.19 7.38 -1.47
CA GLY A 326 34.85 7.44 -2.78
C GLY A 326 34.16 8.32 -3.84
N SER A 327 33.07 9.04 -3.52
CA SER A 327 32.46 10.02 -4.44
C SER A 327 31.79 11.19 -3.74
N GLU A 328 32.16 12.42 -4.11
CA GLU A 328 31.58 13.64 -3.55
C GLU A 328 30.19 13.99 -4.13
N ASN A 329 29.80 13.36 -5.25
CA ASN A 329 28.60 13.70 -6.00
C ASN A 329 27.43 12.74 -5.78
N ILE A 330 27.65 11.66 -5.03
CA ILE A 330 26.62 10.63 -4.79
C ILE A 330 26.22 10.66 -3.31
N PHE A 331 24.93 10.85 -3.07
CA PHE A 331 24.35 10.93 -1.73
C PHE A 331 23.38 9.76 -1.52
N ILE A 332 23.47 9.13 -0.35
CA ILE A 332 22.55 8.12 0.11
C ILE A 332 21.71 8.74 1.21
N TYR A 333 20.41 8.87 0.99
CA TYR A 333 19.46 9.29 2.00
C TYR A 333 18.79 8.06 2.59
N THR A 334 18.76 7.95 3.92
CA THR A 334 18.09 6.85 4.61
C THR A 334 17.04 7.39 5.55
N TYR A 335 15.78 7.15 5.21
CA TYR A 335 14.64 7.39 6.09
C TYR A 335 14.37 6.15 6.93
N ARG A 336 14.21 6.33 8.25
CA ARG A 336 13.91 5.26 9.20
C ARG A 336 12.63 5.60 9.96
N SER A 337 11.72 4.66 10.00
CA SER A 337 10.50 4.71 10.81
C SER A 337 10.38 3.45 11.66
N GLY A 338 9.39 3.38 12.55
CA GLY A 338 9.15 2.18 13.36
C GLY A 338 8.86 0.92 12.53
N SER A 339 8.27 1.07 11.34
CA SER A 339 7.82 -0.05 10.50
C SER A 339 8.73 -0.36 9.30
N ARG A 340 9.43 0.64 8.78
CA ARG A 340 10.20 0.52 7.54
C ARG A 340 11.41 1.43 7.48
N ILE A 341 12.35 1.03 6.65
CA ILE A 341 13.51 1.83 6.23
C ILE A 341 13.43 1.98 4.70
N THR A 342 13.61 3.21 4.22
CA THR A 342 13.70 3.49 2.78
C THR A 342 15.01 4.20 2.50
N SER A 343 15.76 3.70 1.53
CA SER A 343 17.00 4.34 1.06
C SER A 343 16.84 4.89 -0.35
N VAL A 344 17.32 6.11 -0.58
CA VAL A 344 17.30 6.80 -1.87
C VAL A 344 18.72 7.20 -2.25
N ILE A 345 19.10 6.96 -3.50
CA ILE A 345 20.37 7.40 -4.06
C ILE A 345 20.11 8.64 -4.90
N GLU A 346 20.83 9.72 -4.62
CA GLU A 346 20.87 10.93 -5.43
C GLU A 346 22.21 11.01 -6.16
N ASN A 347 22.15 11.11 -7.49
CA ASN A 347 23.31 11.30 -8.34
C ASN A 347 23.37 12.75 -8.82
N LYS A 348 24.28 13.55 -8.27
CA LYS A 348 24.52 14.94 -8.70
C LYS A 348 25.56 15.07 -9.80
N SER A 349 26.17 13.98 -10.25
CA SER A 349 27.15 13.99 -11.33
C SER A 349 26.50 14.08 -12.71
N GLU A 350 27.32 14.36 -13.72
CA GLU A 350 26.91 14.34 -15.14
C GLU A 350 26.89 12.92 -15.74
N ASN A 351 27.42 11.94 -15.01
CA ASN A 351 27.56 10.57 -15.48
C ASN A 351 26.55 9.65 -14.80
N LYS A 352 26.14 8.63 -15.53
CA LYS A 352 25.39 7.52 -14.95
C LYS A 352 26.30 6.78 -13.97
N VAL A 353 25.75 6.35 -12.83
CA VAL A 353 26.47 5.53 -11.85
C VAL A 353 25.75 4.22 -11.59
N ILE A 354 26.52 3.18 -11.28
CA ILE A 354 26.01 1.89 -10.83
C ILE A 354 26.49 1.70 -9.39
N ILE A 355 25.54 1.66 -8.46
CA ILE A 355 25.81 1.49 -7.03
C ILE A 355 25.51 0.06 -6.63
N HIS A 356 26.51 -0.64 -6.13
CA HIS A 356 26.37 -1.93 -5.50
C HIS A 356 25.82 -1.78 -4.08
N VAL A 357 24.78 -2.53 -3.76
CA VAL A 357 24.07 -2.51 -2.48
C VAL A 357 24.20 -3.88 -1.84
N ASN A 358 24.81 -3.95 -0.65
CA ASN A 358 25.02 -5.19 0.10
C ASN A 358 24.32 -5.11 1.46
N ASN A 359 23.35 -6.02 1.68
CA ASN A 359 22.60 -6.17 2.93
C ASN A 359 22.97 -7.43 3.73
N GLU A 360 24.07 -8.14 3.43
CA GLU A 360 24.45 -9.42 4.08
C GLU A 360 24.59 -9.33 5.60
N GLN A 361 24.94 -8.14 6.11
CA GLN A 361 25.08 -7.89 7.55
C GLN A 361 23.74 -7.57 8.23
N SER A 362 22.67 -7.38 7.46
CA SER A 362 21.34 -7.15 8.01
C SER A 362 20.77 -8.44 8.58
N LYS A 363 20.09 -8.34 9.72
CA LYS A 363 19.47 -9.48 10.43
C LYS A 363 17.99 -9.24 10.60
N ASN A 364 17.18 -10.29 10.44
CA ASN A 364 15.72 -10.23 10.51
C ASN A 364 15.13 -9.12 9.60
N CYS A 365 15.73 -8.94 8.41
CA CYS A 365 15.33 -7.92 7.44
C CYS A 365 14.85 -8.59 6.16
N MET A 366 13.83 -8.01 5.53
CA MET A 366 13.44 -8.32 4.16
C MET A 366 13.42 -7.02 3.35
N ASN A 367 13.85 -7.08 2.08
CA ASN A 367 13.86 -5.91 1.20
C ASN A 367 13.03 -6.16 -0.06
N ASN A 368 12.43 -5.10 -0.61
CA ASN A 368 11.54 -5.18 -1.77
C ASN A 368 12.18 -5.78 -3.03
N ARG A 369 13.52 -5.75 -3.16
CA ARG A 369 14.25 -6.35 -4.29
C ARG A 369 14.30 -7.89 -4.21
N GLY A 370 14.15 -8.46 -3.02
CA GLY A 370 14.22 -9.91 -2.80
C GLY A 370 15.63 -10.50 -2.94
N LEU A 371 16.65 -9.64 -2.96
CA LEU A 371 18.05 -10.01 -3.11
C LEU A 371 18.84 -9.42 -1.96
N THR A 372 19.79 -10.18 -1.41
CA THR A 372 20.69 -9.70 -0.35
C THR A 372 21.70 -8.69 -0.91
N VAL A 373 22.16 -8.93 -2.14
CA VAL A 373 23.14 -8.13 -2.84
C VAL A 373 22.64 -7.85 -4.26
N PHE A 374 22.68 -6.59 -4.69
CA PHE A 374 22.20 -6.16 -6.01
C PHE A 374 22.87 -4.85 -6.44
N ALA A 375 22.64 -4.43 -7.68
CA ALA A 375 23.11 -3.17 -8.22
C ALA A 375 21.94 -2.25 -8.59
N VAL A 376 22.11 -0.94 -8.37
CA VAL A 376 21.15 0.10 -8.72
C VAL A 376 21.80 1.07 -9.70
N GLU A 377 21.21 1.19 -10.88
CA GLU A 377 21.62 2.16 -11.89
C GLU A 377 20.92 3.51 -11.65
N VAL A 378 21.68 4.59 -11.55
CA VAL A 378 21.15 5.94 -11.30
C VAL A 378 21.62 6.89 -12.39
N ALA A 379 20.66 7.45 -13.13
CA ALA A 379 20.92 8.38 -14.22
C ALA A 379 21.58 9.70 -13.72
N PRO A 380 22.28 10.43 -14.60
CA PRO A 380 22.80 11.77 -14.27
C PRO A 380 21.73 12.69 -13.71
N LYS A 381 22.09 13.54 -12.74
CA LYS A 381 21.20 14.56 -12.16
C LYS A 381 19.83 14.04 -11.74
N SER A 382 19.79 12.82 -11.22
CA SER A 382 18.54 12.13 -10.88
C SER A 382 18.61 11.47 -9.50
N MET A 383 17.46 10.99 -9.05
CA MET A 383 17.32 10.25 -7.81
C MET A 383 16.52 8.98 -8.05
N MET A 384 16.85 7.92 -7.31
CA MET A 384 16.15 6.65 -7.39
C MET A 384 16.04 6.02 -6.01
N VAL A 385 14.90 5.39 -5.74
CA VAL A 385 14.74 4.51 -4.58
C VAL A 385 15.66 3.31 -4.76
N SER A 386 16.63 3.18 -3.84
CA SER A 386 17.53 2.02 -3.79
C SER A 386 16.74 0.79 -3.36
N GLN A 387 16.16 0.86 -2.17
CA GLN A 387 15.39 -0.21 -1.56
C GLN A 387 14.44 0.29 -0.47
N HIS A 388 13.42 -0.50 -0.24
CA HIS A 388 12.62 -0.52 0.98
C HIS A 388 12.99 -1.76 1.79
N VAL A 389 13.05 -1.62 3.10
CA VAL A 389 13.38 -2.69 4.04
C VAL A 389 12.40 -2.68 5.20
N MET A 390 11.96 -3.87 5.58
CA MET A 390 11.09 -4.11 6.74
C MET A 390 11.65 -5.26 7.58
N ALA A 391 11.14 -5.39 8.81
CA ALA A 391 11.38 -6.57 9.61
C ALA A 391 10.75 -7.81 8.94
N LEU A 392 11.51 -8.91 8.87
CA LEU A 392 11.01 -10.20 8.41
C LEU A 392 10.02 -10.79 9.43
N ASN A 393 10.38 -10.73 10.71
CA ASN A 393 9.52 -11.04 11.85
C ASN A 393 9.46 -9.82 12.79
N GLU A 394 8.28 -9.22 12.93
CA GLU A 394 8.05 -8.04 13.79
C GLU A 394 8.15 -8.34 15.29
N GLN A 395 8.10 -9.61 15.68
CA GLN A 395 8.22 -10.04 17.08
C GLN A 395 9.68 -10.17 17.53
N GLU A 396 10.62 -10.10 16.60
CA GLU A 396 12.06 -10.21 16.84
C GLU A 396 12.77 -8.89 16.60
N GLU A 397 13.90 -8.67 17.27
CA GLU A 397 14.77 -7.54 16.97
C GLU A 397 15.30 -7.64 15.53
N TRP A 398 15.40 -6.50 14.83
CA TRP A 398 15.93 -6.44 13.48
C TRP A 398 17.03 -5.39 13.38
N ILE A 399 18.09 -5.73 12.66
CA ILE A 399 19.29 -4.90 12.53
C ILE A 399 19.49 -4.62 11.05
N TYR A 400 19.35 -3.36 10.66
CA TYR A 400 19.66 -2.92 9.30
C TYR A 400 21.10 -2.43 9.20
N SER A 401 21.92 -3.20 8.47
CA SER A 401 23.29 -2.87 8.10
C SER A 401 23.45 -3.05 6.59
N CYS A 402 23.56 -1.93 5.88
CA CYS A 402 23.67 -1.88 4.43
C CYS A 402 24.93 -1.11 4.02
N VAL A 403 25.72 -1.71 3.15
CA VAL A 403 26.91 -1.10 2.54
C VAL A 403 26.59 -0.73 1.10
N HIS A 404 26.87 0.51 0.74
CA HIS A 404 26.79 1.00 -0.64
C HIS A 404 28.21 1.23 -1.16
N SER A 405 28.51 0.80 -2.38
CA SER A 405 29.81 1.05 -3.04
C SER A 405 29.64 1.27 -4.53
N LEU A 406 30.52 2.04 -5.15
CA LEU A 406 30.55 2.17 -6.61
C LEU A 406 30.99 0.85 -7.26
N VAL A 407 30.34 0.49 -8.36
CA VAL A 407 30.86 -0.52 -9.27
C VAL A 407 31.90 0.18 -10.16
N CYS A 408 33.17 -0.21 -10.01
CA CYS A 408 34.28 0.29 -10.83
C CYS A 408 34.22 -0.25 -12.26
#